data_AF-A0A226DW50-F1
#
_entry.id   AF-A0A226DW50-F1
#
_cell.length_a   1.000
_cell.length_b   1.000
_cell.length_c   1.000
_cell.angle_alpha   90.00
_cell.angle_beta   90.00
_cell.angle_gamma   90.00
#
_symmetry.space_group_name_H-M   'P 1'
#
loop_
_entity.id
_entity.type
_entity.pdbx_description
1 polymer ?
#
loop_
_entity_poly.entity_id
_entity_poly.type
_entity_poly.pdbx_seq_one_letter_code
_entity_poly.pdbx_strand_id
1 'polypeptide(L)'
;MTPRIPAVKKIALLNFIKEKKAVLFGNFSSDLENRNKLETWNDVLLKAKSLEIRSNERKFDFVRDKVFGVWKSRALKKRDNKRKTGTGGGKENVLDDVDHLILQIIGTESVVIDGLPIGESGEPELNVEDAHHEDVLESTPNSDGPSSRLPKRPHRSKAKLSADEEELKRKKLQTTLMEVTIYKTRLEAYQLEKTLSLPLSEYTKVLFDE
;
A
#
# COMPACT_ATOMS: atom_id res chain seq x y z
N MET A 1 -19.85 -11.27 -0.44
CA MET A 1 -19.08 -11.14 -1.70
C MET A 1 -18.96 -9.66 -2.05
N THR A 2 -17.76 -9.09 -2.14
CA THR A 2 -17.60 -7.72 -2.64
C THR A 2 -17.93 -7.68 -4.13
N PRO A 3 -18.80 -6.76 -4.61
CA PRO A 3 -19.17 -6.69 -6.02
C PRO A 3 -17.93 -6.48 -6.89
N ARG A 4 -17.87 -7.22 -8.00
CA ARG A 4 -16.79 -7.11 -8.99
C ARG A 4 -16.92 -5.76 -9.70
N ILE A 5 -15.98 -4.85 -9.44
CA ILE A 5 -15.95 -3.54 -10.08
C ILE A 5 -15.72 -3.72 -11.60
N PRO A 6 -16.60 -3.19 -12.47
CA PRO A 6 -16.44 -3.22 -13.92
C PRO A 6 -15.11 -2.60 -14.38
N ALA A 7 -14.49 -3.17 -15.41
CA ALA A 7 -13.20 -2.70 -15.93
C ALA A 7 -13.25 -1.22 -16.36
N VAL A 8 -14.33 -0.79 -17.00
CA VAL A 8 -14.56 0.61 -17.42
C VAL A 8 -14.44 1.59 -16.26
N LYS A 9 -15.07 1.27 -15.12
CA LYS A 9 -15.00 2.10 -13.90
C LYS A 9 -13.58 2.15 -13.34
N LYS A 10 -12.82 1.05 -13.40
CA LYS A 10 -11.41 1.02 -12.99
C LYS A 10 -10.53 1.91 -13.87
N ILE A 11 -10.70 1.80 -15.19
CA ILE A 11 -9.95 2.58 -16.18
C ILE A 11 -10.20 4.07 -15.98
N ALA A 12 -11.47 4.49 -15.81
CA ALA A 12 -11.82 5.88 -15.56
C ALA A 12 -11.15 6.45 -14.30
N LEU A 13 -11.11 5.69 -13.21
CA LEU A 13 -10.43 6.10 -11.98
C LEU A 13 -8.90 6.16 -12.17
N LEU A 14 -8.32 5.18 -12.87
CA LEU A 14 -6.88 5.15 -13.13
C LEU A 14 -6.42 6.28 -14.04
N ASN A 15 -7.20 6.65 -15.05
CA ASN A 15 -6.91 7.82 -15.89
C ASN A 15 -6.89 9.10 -15.06
N PHE A 16 -7.85 9.27 -14.15
CA PHE A 16 -7.86 10.41 -13.23
C PHE A 16 -6.63 10.43 -12.30
N ILE A 17 -6.23 9.27 -11.77
CA ILE A 17 -4.99 9.15 -10.96
C ILE A 17 -3.75 9.46 -11.81
N LYS A 18 -3.74 9.04 -13.07
CA LYS A 18 -2.64 9.27 -14.02
C LYS A 18 -2.48 10.77 -14.34
N GLU A 19 -3.58 11.49 -14.56
CA GLU A 19 -3.56 12.95 -14.75
C GLU A 19 -2.93 13.67 -13.56
N LYS A 20 -3.21 13.18 -12.34
CA LYS A 20 -2.68 13.75 -11.09
C LYS A 20 -1.39 13.09 -10.61
N LYS A 21 -0.72 12.29 -11.45
CA LYS A 21 0.47 11.51 -11.07
C LYS A 21 1.58 12.37 -10.46
N ALA A 22 1.85 13.53 -11.04
CA ALA A 22 2.92 14.41 -10.57
C ALA A 22 2.71 14.85 -9.11
N VAL A 23 1.48 15.16 -8.72
CA VAL A 23 1.13 15.57 -7.35
C VAL A 23 1.02 14.38 -6.39
N LEU A 24 0.61 13.21 -6.88
CA LEU A 24 0.45 12.02 -6.05
C LEU A 24 1.75 11.28 -5.77
N PHE A 25 2.65 11.24 -6.75
CA PHE A 25 3.85 10.41 -6.74
C PHE A 25 5.15 11.20 -6.97
N GLY A 26 5.09 12.52 -7.12
CA GLY A 26 6.27 13.37 -7.15
C GLY A 26 7.02 13.39 -5.81
N ASN A 27 8.31 13.71 -5.88
CA ASN A 27 9.15 13.95 -4.71
C ASN A 27 8.83 15.34 -4.16
N PHE A 28 8.29 15.39 -2.95
CA PHE A 28 7.94 16.62 -2.26
C PHE A 28 8.75 16.74 -0.98
N SER A 29 9.26 17.94 -0.72
CA SER A 29 10.12 18.22 0.44
C SER A 29 9.50 19.24 1.40
N SER A 30 8.26 19.70 1.14
CA SER A 30 7.59 20.71 1.96
C SER A 30 6.20 20.29 2.46
N ASP A 31 5.78 20.83 3.61
CA ASP A 31 4.47 20.54 4.23
C ASP A 31 3.28 21.03 3.39
N LEU A 32 3.46 22.11 2.62
CA LEU A 32 2.43 22.61 1.71
C LEU A 32 2.14 21.60 0.60
N GLU A 33 3.16 20.91 0.10
CA GLU A 33 3.03 19.87 -0.92
C GLU A 33 2.42 18.59 -0.34
N ASN A 34 2.69 18.25 0.92
CA ASN A 34 2.02 17.15 1.62
C ASN A 34 0.51 17.38 1.74
N ARG A 35 0.08 18.62 2.02
CA ARG A 35 -1.34 19.00 2.03
C ARG A 35 -1.97 18.86 0.64
N ASN A 36 -1.28 19.30 -0.40
CA ASN A 36 -1.75 19.16 -1.79
C ASN A 36 -1.92 17.68 -2.19
N LYS A 37 -1.01 16.80 -1.76
CA LYS A 37 -1.13 15.35 -1.97
C LYS A 37 -2.35 14.76 -1.26
N LEU A 38 -2.65 15.21 -0.05
CA LEU A 38 -3.84 14.81 0.71
C LEU A 38 -5.13 15.24 0.00
N GLU A 39 -5.20 16.51 -0.42
CA GLU A 39 -6.33 17.07 -1.17
C GLU A 39 -6.54 16.32 -2.49
N THR A 40 -5.46 16.04 -3.20
CA THR A 40 -5.51 15.26 -4.43
C THR A 40 -6.06 13.85 -4.23
N TRP A 41 -5.69 13.17 -3.13
CA TRP A 41 -6.29 11.87 -2.78
C TRP A 41 -7.77 11.99 -2.39
N ASN A 42 -8.20 13.11 -1.79
CA ASN A 42 -9.61 13.38 -1.55
C ASN A 42 -10.39 13.58 -2.85
N ASP A 43 -9.80 14.23 -3.87
CA ASP A 43 -10.42 14.32 -5.19
C ASP A 43 -10.56 12.94 -5.85
N VAL A 44 -9.54 12.09 -5.71
CA VAL A 44 -9.60 10.70 -6.20
C VAL A 44 -10.71 9.93 -5.47
N LEU A 45 -10.91 10.17 -4.17
CA LEU A 45 -12.03 9.61 -3.42
C LEU A 45 -13.37 10.11 -3.95
N LEU A 46 -13.54 11.41 -4.22
CA LEU A 46 -14.76 11.96 -4.82
C LEU A 46 -15.06 11.32 -6.17
N LYS A 47 -14.04 11.15 -7.03
CA LYS A 47 -14.19 10.47 -8.31
C LYS A 47 -14.57 9.00 -8.14
N ALA A 48 -13.98 8.30 -7.18
CA ALA A 48 -14.32 6.91 -6.87
C ALA A 48 -15.76 6.75 -6.35
N LYS A 49 -16.26 7.71 -5.56
CA LYS A 49 -17.65 7.77 -5.11
C LYS A 49 -18.60 8.01 -6.29
N SER A 50 -18.29 8.97 -7.16
CA SER A 50 -19.07 9.25 -8.37
C SER A 50 -19.17 8.05 -9.32
N LEU A 51 -18.13 7.23 -9.40
CA LEU A 51 -18.12 6.00 -10.20
C LEU A 51 -18.80 4.81 -9.50
N GLU A 52 -19.32 5.00 -8.27
CA GLU A 52 -19.89 3.95 -7.41
C GLU A 52 -18.94 2.76 -7.22
N ILE A 53 -17.64 3.03 -7.23
CA ILE A 53 -16.63 1.99 -6.99
C ILE A 53 -16.70 1.58 -5.51
N ARG A 54 -17.19 2.47 -4.63
CA ARG A 54 -17.28 2.29 -3.16
C ARG A 54 -18.46 3.04 -2.53
N SER A 55 -18.80 2.61 -1.31
CA SER A 55 -19.75 3.27 -0.40
C SER A 55 -19.18 4.55 0.20
N ASN A 56 -20.06 5.53 0.45
CA ASN A 56 -19.72 6.93 0.77
C ASN A 56 -18.98 7.15 2.10
N GLU A 57 -18.92 6.16 2.98
CA GLU A 57 -18.44 6.27 4.37
C GLU A 57 -16.92 6.16 4.53
N ARG A 58 -16.18 5.77 3.48
CA ARG A 58 -14.75 5.48 3.59
C ARG A 58 -13.88 6.70 3.25
N LYS A 59 -12.74 6.80 3.93
CA LYS A 59 -11.70 7.84 3.77
C LYS A 59 -10.82 7.57 2.54
N PHE A 60 -9.98 8.54 2.17
CA PHE A 60 -9.12 8.49 0.98
C PHE A 60 -8.03 7.39 1.08
N ASP A 61 -7.58 7.08 2.30
CA ASP A 61 -6.62 6.01 2.63
C ASP A 61 -7.06 4.65 2.09
N PHE A 62 -8.35 4.36 2.17
CA PHE A 62 -8.93 3.13 1.67
C PHE A 62 -8.88 3.05 0.15
N VAL A 63 -9.11 4.16 -0.56
CA VAL A 63 -8.98 4.20 -2.04
C VAL A 63 -7.52 4.02 -2.43
N ARG A 64 -6.59 4.69 -1.74
CA ARG A 64 -5.16 4.53 -1.96
C ARG A 64 -4.69 3.09 -1.71
N ASP A 65 -5.02 2.50 -0.57
CA ASP A 65 -4.40 1.25 -0.12
C ASP A 65 -5.17 0.01 -0.58
N LYS A 66 -6.52 0.05 -0.53
CA LYS A 66 -7.38 -1.12 -0.81
C LYS A 66 -7.93 -1.14 -2.23
N VAL A 67 -8.00 0.00 -2.93
CA VAL A 67 -8.41 0.03 -4.34
C VAL A 67 -7.15 0.08 -5.21
N PHE A 68 -6.42 1.18 -5.18
CA PHE A 68 -5.23 1.37 -6.00
C PHE A 68 -4.11 0.40 -5.59
N GLY A 69 -3.83 0.25 -4.30
CA GLY A 69 -2.80 -0.66 -3.79
C GLY A 69 -3.04 -2.13 -4.20
N VAL A 70 -4.28 -2.61 -4.14
CA VAL A 70 -4.61 -3.98 -4.59
C VAL A 70 -4.42 -4.14 -6.10
N TRP A 71 -4.84 -3.16 -6.90
CA TRP A 71 -4.65 -3.24 -8.35
C TRP A 71 -3.15 -3.14 -8.72
N LYS A 72 -2.40 -2.27 -8.04
CA LYS A 72 -0.93 -2.17 -8.13
C LYS A 72 -0.24 -3.49 -7.85
N SER A 73 -0.52 -4.13 -6.72
CA SER A 73 0.14 -5.41 -6.37
C SER A 73 -0.17 -6.50 -7.39
N ARG A 74 -1.37 -6.53 -7.95
CA ARG A 74 -1.74 -7.50 -9.00
C ARG A 74 -1.00 -7.24 -10.31
N ALA A 75 -0.98 -5.99 -10.78
CA ALA A 75 -0.27 -5.60 -12.00
C ALA A 75 1.23 -5.90 -11.89
N LEU A 76 1.86 -5.60 -10.75
CA LEU A 76 3.26 -5.92 -10.49
C LEU A 76 3.52 -7.43 -10.49
N LYS A 77 2.66 -8.23 -9.85
CA LYS A 77 2.79 -9.70 -9.86
C LYS A 77 2.72 -10.27 -11.29
N LYS A 78 1.81 -9.77 -12.12
CA LYS A 78 1.69 -10.17 -13.53
C LYS A 78 2.94 -9.79 -14.34
N ARG A 79 3.44 -8.56 -14.18
CA ARG A 79 4.68 -8.10 -14.81
C ARG A 79 5.87 -8.97 -14.41
N ASP A 80 6.03 -9.23 -13.12
CA ASP A 80 7.15 -9.99 -12.59
C ASP A 80 7.09 -11.45 -13.03
N ASN A 81 5.90 -12.04 -13.11
CA ASN A 81 5.70 -13.35 -13.72
C ASN A 81 6.14 -13.35 -15.19
N LYS A 82 5.63 -12.42 -16.01
CA LYS A 82 6.02 -12.29 -17.43
C LYS A 82 7.54 -12.14 -17.61
N ARG A 83 8.21 -11.37 -16.74
CA ARG A 83 9.66 -11.18 -16.76
C ARG A 83 10.43 -12.46 -16.39
N LYS A 84 9.95 -13.23 -15.40
CA LYS A 84 10.64 -14.43 -14.90
C LYS A 84 10.48 -15.64 -15.83
N THR A 85 9.29 -15.84 -16.39
CA THR A 85 8.96 -17.08 -17.12
C THR A 85 8.92 -16.88 -18.64
N GLY A 86 9.07 -15.65 -19.14
CA GLY A 86 8.97 -15.30 -20.57
C GLY A 86 7.54 -15.40 -21.13
N THR A 87 6.76 -16.34 -20.63
CA THR A 87 5.33 -16.51 -20.87
C THR A 87 4.56 -16.14 -19.61
N GLY A 88 3.50 -15.33 -19.73
CA GLY A 88 2.78 -14.77 -18.57
C GLY A 88 2.19 -15.78 -17.58
N GLY A 89 2.21 -17.09 -17.86
CA GLY A 89 1.72 -18.12 -16.93
C GLY A 89 0.20 -18.27 -16.95
N GLY A 90 -0.40 -18.48 -18.13
CA GLY A 90 -1.84 -18.69 -18.31
C GLY A 90 -2.66 -17.41 -18.51
N LYS A 91 -3.92 -17.56 -18.97
CA LYS A 91 -4.79 -16.43 -19.38
C LYS A 91 -5.04 -15.39 -18.28
N GLU A 92 -5.12 -15.82 -17.03
CA GLU A 92 -5.36 -14.94 -15.86
C GLU A 92 -4.17 -14.00 -15.53
N ASN A 93 -2.98 -14.32 -16.03
CA ASN A 93 -1.75 -13.55 -15.76
C ASN A 93 -1.31 -12.69 -16.94
N VAL A 94 -2.10 -12.66 -18.02
CA VAL A 94 -1.92 -11.71 -19.11
C VAL A 94 -2.20 -10.30 -18.59
N LEU A 95 -1.38 -9.33 -19.01
CA LEU A 95 -1.54 -7.93 -18.65
C LEU A 95 -2.76 -7.37 -19.39
N ASP A 96 -3.73 -6.86 -18.63
CA ASP A 96 -4.93 -6.22 -19.17
C ASP A 96 -4.73 -4.70 -19.30
N ASP A 97 -5.63 -3.97 -19.96
CA ASP A 97 -5.54 -2.51 -20.11
C ASP A 97 -5.42 -1.77 -18.77
N VAL A 98 -6.11 -2.29 -17.74
CA VAL A 98 -6.03 -1.81 -16.36
C VAL A 98 -4.61 -1.95 -15.82
N ASP A 99 -3.93 -3.07 -16.10
CA ASP A 99 -2.57 -3.33 -15.62
C ASP A 99 -1.57 -2.41 -16.34
N HIS A 100 -1.72 -2.22 -17.65
CA HIS A 100 -0.88 -1.29 -18.42
C HIS A 100 -0.98 0.15 -17.89
N LEU A 101 -2.19 0.63 -17.59
CA LEU A 101 -2.40 1.94 -16.98
C LEU A 101 -1.72 2.07 -15.62
N ILE A 102 -1.77 1.02 -14.80
CA ILE A 102 -1.12 1.03 -13.49
C ILE A 102 0.40 1.07 -13.63
N LEU A 103 0.97 0.28 -14.54
CA LEU A 103 2.40 0.30 -14.81
C LEU A 103 2.85 1.67 -15.31
N GLN A 104 2.04 2.36 -16.11
CA GLN A 104 2.31 3.72 -16.58
C GLN A 104 2.24 4.76 -15.43
N ILE A 105 1.27 4.62 -14.52
CA ILE A 105 1.14 5.48 -13.33
C ILE A 105 2.37 5.33 -12.44
N ILE A 106 2.85 4.11 -12.22
CA ILE A 106 4.01 3.87 -11.37
C ILE A 106 5.28 4.35 -12.07
N GLY A 107 5.41 4.10 -13.38
CA GLY A 107 6.59 4.48 -14.17
C GLY A 107 7.88 3.75 -13.75
N THR A 108 8.85 3.72 -14.66
CA THR A 108 10.24 3.30 -14.42
C THR A 108 10.98 4.20 -13.42
N GLU A 109 10.45 5.39 -13.15
CA GLU A 109 11.00 6.44 -12.26
C GLU A 109 10.56 6.31 -10.78
N SER A 110 9.92 5.21 -10.37
CA SER A 110 9.62 4.98 -8.94
C SER A 110 10.89 4.52 -8.20
N VAL A 111 11.90 5.39 -8.14
CA VAL A 111 13.09 5.24 -7.28
C VAL A 111 12.69 5.49 -5.83
N VAL A 112 11.94 4.54 -5.29
CA VAL A 112 12.02 4.17 -3.86
C VAL A 112 11.95 2.65 -3.86
N ILE A 113 13.08 2.05 -4.23
CA ILE A 113 13.35 0.64 -3.97
C ILE A 113 13.77 0.59 -2.50
N ASP A 114 12.84 0.13 -1.68
CA ASP A 114 13.13 -0.32 -0.33
C ASP A 114 14.21 -1.41 -0.40
N GLY A 115 15.22 -1.29 0.45
CA GLY A 115 16.57 -1.79 0.23
C GLY A 115 16.69 -3.28 -0.08
N LEU A 116 17.18 -3.59 -1.28
CA LEU A 116 18.06 -4.73 -1.53
C LEU A 116 19.15 -4.24 -2.50
N PRO A 117 20.45 -4.51 -2.22
CA PRO A 117 21.51 -4.17 -3.16
C PRO A 117 21.32 -4.98 -4.45
N ILE A 118 21.08 -4.27 -5.54
CA ILE A 118 21.27 -4.82 -6.89
C ILE A 118 22.79 -4.93 -7.04
N GLY A 119 23.29 -6.17 -6.97
CA GLY A 119 24.60 -6.49 -7.50
C GLY A 119 24.58 -6.24 -9.00
N GLU A 120 25.15 -5.11 -9.38
CA GLU A 120 25.63 -4.82 -10.72
C GLU A 120 26.72 -5.84 -11.06
N SER A 121 26.48 -6.72 -12.04
CA SER A 121 27.56 -7.37 -12.78
C SER A 121 27.03 -8.02 -14.07
N GLY A 122 27.59 -7.59 -15.19
CA GLY A 122 27.86 -8.45 -16.34
C GLY A 122 26.77 -8.52 -17.42
N GLU A 123 26.95 -7.72 -18.45
CA GLU A 123 26.42 -7.92 -19.81
C GLU A 123 26.99 -9.21 -20.48
N PRO A 124 26.47 -9.61 -21.66
CA PRO A 124 26.22 -11.00 -22.04
C PRO A 124 27.38 -11.65 -22.81
N GLU A 125 27.53 -12.97 -22.68
CA GLU A 125 28.22 -13.76 -23.70
C GLU A 125 27.38 -14.95 -24.17
N LEU A 126 27.23 -14.99 -25.49
CA LEU A 126 26.78 -16.12 -26.29
C LEU A 126 27.83 -17.24 -26.21
N ASN A 127 27.38 -18.50 -26.30
CA ASN A 127 27.69 -19.43 -27.41
C ASN A 127 27.91 -20.91 -26.97
N VAL A 128 27.29 -21.78 -27.77
CA VAL A 128 27.54 -23.21 -28.11
C VAL A 128 27.38 -24.38 -27.10
N GLU A 129 26.40 -25.22 -27.45
CA GLU A 129 26.31 -26.69 -27.51
C GLU A 129 27.48 -27.55 -27.00
N ASP A 130 27.20 -28.65 -26.29
CA ASP A 130 27.40 -30.03 -26.80
C ASP A 130 26.73 -31.10 -25.89
N ALA A 131 26.37 -32.21 -26.51
CA ALA A 131 25.65 -33.37 -26.00
C ALA A 131 26.56 -34.41 -25.31
N HIS A 132 25.94 -35.41 -24.67
CA HIS A 132 26.32 -36.84 -24.53
C HIS A 132 25.65 -37.42 -23.26
N HIS A 133 24.60 -38.25 -23.35
CA HIS A 133 24.51 -39.69 -23.66
C HIS A 133 24.47 -40.58 -22.38
N GLU A 134 23.32 -41.25 -22.19
CA GLU A 134 23.09 -42.64 -21.71
C GLU A 134 23.50 -43.01 -20.26
N ASP A 135 22.91 -43.95 -19.53
CA ASP A 135 21.69 -44.77 -19.57
C ASP A 135 21.74 -45.63 -18.27
N VAL A 136 20.72 -46.47 -18.01
CA VAL A 136 20.78 -47.76 -17.27
C VAL A 136 20.38 -47.83 -15.77
N LEU A 137 19.13 -48.33 -15.57
CA LEU A 137 18.62 -49.35 -14.61
C LEU A 137 18.75 -49.13 -13.08
N GLU A 138 18.00 -49.76 -12.17
CA GLU A 138 16.67 -50.37 -12.03
C GLU A 138 16.61 -50.80 -10.53
N SER A 139 15.41 -51.04 -9.99
CA SER A 139 15.11 -51.84 -8.80
C SER A 139 15.00 -51.15 -7.42
N THR A 140 13.74 -51.03 -6.98
CA THR A 140 13.25 -51.03 -5.59
C THR A 140 13.51 -52.39 -4.89
N PRO A 141 13.51 -52.53 -3.54
CA PRO A 141 12.25 -52.77 -2.82
C PRO A 141 12.15 -52.20 -1.37
N ASN A 142 10.91 -52.22 -0.87
CA ASN A 142 10.33 -51.68 0.37
C ASN A 142 10.96 -52.10 1.71
N SER A 143 10.79 -51.28 2.75
CA SER A 143 10.46 -51.76 4.11
C SER A 143 9.76 -50.69 4.96
N ASP A 144 8.58 -51.04 5.48
CA ASP A 144 7.77 -50.32 6.45
C ASP A 144 8.39 -50.27 7.87
N GLY A 145 8.06 -49.23 8.65
CA GLY A 145 8.21 -49.21 10.12
C GLY A 145 8.13 -47.81 10.77
N PRO A 146 7.58 -47.64 11.99
CA PRO A 146 6.58 -46.59 12.24
C PRO A 146 6.99 -45.40 13.12
N SER A 147 6.28 -44.29 12.89
CA SER A 147 5.76 -43.30 13.85
C SER A 147 6.49 -43.08 15.20
N SER A 148 7.12 -41.90 15.35
CA SER A 148 7.02 -41.14 16.60
C SER A 148 6.79 -39.64 16.32
N ARG A 149 5.59 -39.15 16.65
CA ARG A 149 5.23 -37.73 16.63
C ARG A 149 5.68 -37.11 17.95
N LEU A 150 6.68 -36.22 17.90
CA LEU A 150 6.95 -35.30 18.99
C LEU A 150 6.17 -33.99 18.77
N PRO A 151 5.44 -33.47 19.77
CA PRO A 151 4.67 -32.25 19.61
C PRO A 151 5.60 -31.03 19.58
N LYS A 152 5.66 -30.36 18.42
CA LYS A 152 6.27 -29.03 18.30
C LYS A 152 5.51 -28.05 19.20
N ARG A 153 6.18 -27.57 20.25
CA ARG A 153 5.75 -26.43 21.06
C ARG A 153 5.41 -25.24 20.15
N PRO A 154 4.34 -24.47 20.41
CA PRO A 154 4.01 -23.30 19.61
C PRO A 154 5.03 -22.21 19.93
N HIS A 155 5.98 -21.97 19.03
CA HIS A 155 6.76 -20.74 19.04
C HIS A 155 5.81 -19.57 18.77
N ARG A 156 5.35 -18.90 19.84
CA ARG A 156 4.71 -17.60 19.75
C ARG A 156 5.76 -16.64 19.20
N SER A 157 5.69 -16.38 17.91
CA SER A 157 6.69 -15.61 17.18
C SER A 157 6.77 -14.18 17.73
N LYS A 158 8.00 -13.71 17.99
CA LYS A 158 8.34 -12.34 18.41
C LYS A 158 7.68 -11.26 17.53
N ALA A 159 7.29 -11.60 16.30
CA ALA A 159 6.55 -10.76 15.38
C ALA A 159 5.19 -10.25 15.92
N LYS A 160 4.47 -11.03 16.74
CA LYS A 160 3.19 -10.57 17.32
C LYS A 160 3.38 -9.48 18.38
N LEU A 161 4.43 -9.59 19.20
CA LEU A 161 4.72 -8.59 20.24
C LEU A 161 5.11 -7.24 19.62
N SER A 162 5.87 -7.26 18.52
CA SER A 162 6.26 -6.05 17.78
C SER A 162 5.06 -5.32 17.16
N ALA A 163 4.11 -6.07 16.60
CA ALA A 163 2.91 -5.49 16.00
C ALA A 163 2.00 -4.83 17.05
N ASP A 164 1.82 -5.48 18.21
CA ASP A 164 1.03 -4.95 19.31
C ASP A 164 1.68 -3.68 19.91
N GLU A 165 3.02 -3.65 19.99
CA GLU A 165 3.78 -2.48 20.47
C GLU A 165 3.69 -1.28 19.50
N GLU A 166 3.78 -1.53 18.20
CA GLU A 166 3.59 -0.50 17.18
C GLU A 166 2.15 0.05 17.17
N GLU A 167 1.15 -0.80 17.35
CA GLU A 167 -0.25 -0.37 17.45
C GLU A 167 -0.47 0.51 18.69
N LEU A 168 0.10 0.14 19.83
CA LEU A 168 0.03 0.94 21.06
C LEU A 168 0.70 2.31 20.89
N LYS A 169 1.88 2.34 20.26
CA LYS A 169 2.60 3.58 19.92
C LYS A 169 1.75 4.49 19.02
N ARG A 170 1.10 3.93 18.00
CA ARG A 170 0.20 4.70 17.12
C ARG A 170 -1.00 5.28 17.85
N LYS A 171 -1.66 4.49 18.71
CA LYS A 171 -2.78 4.98 19.53
C LYS A 171 -2.34 6.12 20.45
N LYS A 172 -1.18 5.99 21.11
CA LYS A 172 -0.62 7.05 21.97
C LYS A 172 -0.32 8.33 21.19
N LEU A 173 0.28 8.21 20.00
CA LEU A 173 0.53 9.35 19.11
C LEU A 173 -0.78 10.00 18.64
N GLN A 174 -1.82 9.21 18.36
CA GLN A 174 -3.12 9.73 17.99
C GLN A 174 -3.80 10.50 19.13
N THR A 175 -3.75 9.97 20.36
CA THR A 175 -4.31 10.63 21.54
C THR A 175 -3.59 11.96 21.81
N THR A 176 -2.26 11.95 21.81
CA THR A 176 -1.47 13.18 22.03
C THR A 176 -1.72 14.22 20.94
N LEU A 177 -1.85 13.81 19.67
CA LEU A 177 -2.23 14.73 18.60
C LEU A 177 -3.62 15.34 18.83
N MET A 178 -4.59 14.54 19.28
CA MET A 178 -5.93 15.04 19.61
C MET A 178 -5.89 16.02 20.78
N GLU A 179 -5.15 15.74 21.84
CA GLU A 179 -4.97 16.62 23.00
C GLU A 179 -4.39 17.97 22.59
N VAL A 180 -3.30 17.97 21.81
CA VAL A 180 -2.67 19.21 21.30
C VAL A 180 -3.61 19.97 20.38
N THR A 181 -4.38 19.26 19.54
CA THR A 181 -5.37 19.90 18.66
C THR A 181 -6.47 20.57 19.47
N ILE A 182 -7.02 19.90 20.49
CA ILE A 182 -8.02 20.48 21.39
C ILE A 182 -7.45 21.71 22.08
N TYR A 183 -6.24 21.64 22.60
CA TYR A 183 -5.59 22.78 23.26
C TYR A 183 -5.42 23.97 22.30
N LYS A 184 -4.91 23.73 21.10
CA LYS A 184 -4.77 24.75 20.05
C LYS A 184 -6.13 25.40 19.72
N THR A 185 -7.16 24.58 19.47
CA THR A 185 -8.50 25.09 19.16
C THR A 185 -9.06 25.92 20.30
N ARG A 186 -8.82 25.53 21.56
CA ARG A 186 -9.23 26.34 22.73
C ARG A 186 -8.51 27.69 22.78
N LEU A 187 -7.22 27.74 22.47
CA LEU A 187 -6.48 29.00 22.40
C LEU A 187 -6.98 29.91 21.27
N GLU A 188 -7.26 29.35 20.09
CA GLU A 188 -7.86 30.09 18.97
C GLU A 188 -9.24 30.64 19.35
N ALA A 189 -10.08 29.82 19.98
CA ALA A 189 -11.39 30.25 20.48
C ALA A 189 -11.25 31.37 21.51
N TYR A 190 -10.30 31.26 22.45
CA TYR A 190 -10.03 32.31 23.44
C TYR A 190 -9.59 33.63 22.79
N GLN A 191 -8.72 33.56 21.78
CA GLN A 191 -8.32 34.75 21.02
C GLN A 191 -9.52 35.41 20.33
N LEU A 192 -10.42 34.61 19.76
CA LEU A 192 -11.65 35.10 19.12
C LEU A 192 -12.61 35.72 20.15
N GLU A 193 -12.83 35.06 21.29
CA GLU A 193 -13.66 35.57 22.39
C GLU A 193 -13.14 36.93 22.87
N LYS A 194 -11.82 37.05 23.07
CA LYS A 194 -11.18 38.32 23.46
C LYS A 194 -11.35 39.40 22.39
N THR A 195 -11.17 39.05 21.12
CA THR A 195 -11.30 40.01 20.00
C THR A 195 -12.74 40.51 19.86
N LEU A 196 -13.71 39.64 20.11
CA LEU A 196 -15.13 39.94 20.02
C LEU A 196 -15.72 40.48 21.34
N SER A 197 -14.90 40.68 22.38
CA SER A 197 -15.33 41.05 23.73
C SER A 197 -16.44 40.15 24.30
N LEU A 198 -16.37 38.86 24.00
CA LEU A 198 -17.31 37.86 24.50
C LEU A 198 -16.85 37.31 25.86
N PRO A 199 -17.79 36.91 26.74
CA PRO A 199 -17.43 36.19 27.95
C PRO A 199 -16.79 34.83 27.62
N LEU A 200 -15.92 34.35 28.51
CA LEU A 200 -15.28 33.03 28.38
C LEU A 200 -16.34 31.93 28.28
N SER A 201 -16.23 31.07 27.27
CA SER A 201 -17.07 29.88 27.15
C SER A 201 -16.61 28.75 28.06
N GLU A 202 -17.46 27.76 28.29
CA GLU A 202 -17.10 26.54 29.04
C GLU A 202 -15.89 25.81 28.47
N TYR A 203 -15.62 25.99 27.17
CA TYR A 203 -14.51 25.34 26.49
C TYR A 203 -13.16 26.05 26.72
N THR A 204 -13.17 27.36 26.97
CA THR A 204 -11.97 28.18 27.21
C THR A 204 -11.71 28.43 28.69
N LYS A 205 -12.75 28.42 29.55
CA LYS A 205 -12.62 28.51 31.02
C LYS A 205 -11.65 27.48 31.61
N VAL A 206 -11.70 26.24 31.10
CA VAL A 206 -10.83 25.13 31.51
C VAL A 206 -9.33 25.41 31.29
N LEU A 207 -8.96 26.45 30.52
CA LEU A 207 -7.56 26.88 30.40
C LEU A 207 -7.06 27.66 31.62
N PHE A 208 -7.96 28.12 32.48
CA PHE A 208 -7.67 29.02 33.60
C PHE A 208 -8.14 28.47 34.95
N ASP A 209 -9.00 27.45 34.94
CA ASP A 209 -9.46 26.75 36.13
C ASP A 209 -8.49 25.59 36.43
N GLU A 210 -7.64 25.77 37.46
CA GLU A 210 -6.83 24.71 38.10
C GLU A 210 -7.58 24.06 39.28
#